data_AF-A0A6A3V2E9-F1
#
_entry.id   AF-A0A6A3V2E9-F1
#
_cell.length_a   1.000
_cell.length_b   1.000
_cell.length_c   1.000
_cell.angle_alpha   90.00
_cell.angle_beta   90.00
_cell.angle_gamma   90.00
#
_symmetry.space_group_name_H-M   'P 1'
#
loop_
_entity.id
_entity.type
_entity.pdbx_description
1 polymer ?
#
loop_
_entity_poly.entity_id
_entity_poly.type
_entity_poly.pdbx_seq_one_letter_code
_entity_poly.pdbx_strand_id
1 'polypeptide(L)' 'MIINFNLESPMNVTSVHENERGGTGVISFTSGHMRAMLDSFPEVIQMDCTHETNQYI' A
#
# COMPACT_ATOMS: atom_id res chain seq x y z
N MET A 1 8.78 -5.82 -7.42
CA MET A 1 8.03 -6.85 -6.67
C MET A 1 7.73 -6.29 -5.28
N ILE A 2 6.53 -6.52 -4.73
CA ILE A 2 6.05 -5.93 -3.46
C ILE A 2 7.01 -6.19 -2.28
N ILE A 3 7.61 -7.39 -2.25
CA ILE A 3 8.61 -7.76 -1.25
C ILE A 3 9.83 -6.82 -1.30
N ASN A 4 10.33 -6.49 -2.50
CA ASN A 4 11.47 -5.59 -2.64
C ASN A 4 11.14 -4.18 -2.16
N PHE A 5 9.92 -3.70 -2.43
CA PHE A 5 9.47 -2.38 -1.98
C PHE A 5 9.47 -2.26 -0.44
N ASN A 6 9.00 -3.29 0.28
CA ASN A 6 9.07 -3.29 1.75
C ASN A 6 10.50 -3.38 2.28
N LEU A 7 11.43 -3.98 1.52
CA LEU A 7 12.84 -4.11 1.90
C LEU A 7 13.65 -2.84 1.63
N GLU A 8 13.22 -1.98 0.70
CA GLU A 8 13.88 -0.72 0.38
C GLU A 8 13.91 0.26 1.57
N SER A 9 12.92 0.18 2.47
CA SER A 9 12.86 1.01 3.66
C SER A 9 12.00 0.36 4.74
N PRO A 10 12.41 0.40 6.03
CA PRO A 10 11.58 -0.07 7.13
C PRO A 10 10.27 0.72 7.30
N MET A 11 10.16 1.89 6.69
CA MET A 11 8.94 2.70 6.69
C MET A 11 7.98 2.32 5.56
N ASN A 12 8.45 1.56 4.58
CA ASN A 12 7.61 1.04 3.51
C ASN A 12 6.81 -0.14 4.03
N VAL A 13 5.50 -0.11 3.80
CA VAL A 13 4.64 -1.23 4.11
C VAL A 13 3.60 -1.38 3.00
N THR A 14 3.30 -2.62 2.69
CA THR A 14 2.29 -2.97 1.70
C THR A 14 1.44 -4.12 2.21
N SER A 15 0.17 -4.09 1.82
CA SER A 15 -0.76 -5.19 2.03
C SER A 15 -1.39 -5.56 0.70
N VAL A 16 -1.48 -6.86 0.46
CA VAL A 16 -2.09 -7.43 -0.75
C VAL A 16 -3.41 -8.06 -0.34
N HIS A 17 -4.47 -7.69 -1.02
CA HIS A 17 -5.79 -8.24 -0.81
C HIS A 17 -6.31 -8.89 -2.08
N GLU A 18 -6.60 -10.18 -2.00
CA GLU A 18 -7.24 -10.93 -3.08
C GLU A 18 -8.73 -11.09 -2.78
N ASN A 19 -9.58 -10.79 -3.77
CA ASN A 19 -11.02 -11.02 -3.65
C ASN A 19 -11.41 -12.42 -4.16
N GLU A 20 -12.63 -12.85 -3.84
CA GLU A 20 -13.18 -14.15 -4.23
C GLU A 20 -13.27 -14.37 -5.76
N ARG A 21 -13.17 -13.29 -6.55
CA ARG A 21 -13.19 -13.31 -8.01
C ARG A 21 -11.79 -13.37 -8.63
N GLY A 22 -10.74 -13.51 -7.81
CA GLY A 22 -9.34 -13.57 -8.25
C GLY A 22 -8.73 -12.21 -8.59
N GLY A 23 -9.39 -11.11 -8.20
CA GLY A 23 -8.83 -9.77 -8.35
C GLY A 23 -7.89 -9.43 -7.19
N THR A 24 -6.70 -8.93 -7.50
CA THR A 24 -5.70 -8.51 -6.52
C THR A 24 -5.66 -6.99 -6.41
N GLY A 25 -5.88 -6.47 -5.20
CA GLY A 25 -5.65 -5.08 -4.83
C GLY A 25 -4.40 -4.95 -3.97
N VAL A 26 -3.72 -3.82 -4.06
CA VAL A 26 -2.54 -3.52 -3.24
C VAL A 26 -2.70 -2.15 -2.60
N ILE A 27 -2.44 -2.08 -1.29
CA ILE A 27 -2.36 -0.83 -0.53
C ILE A 27 -0.92 -0.67 -0.08
N SER A 28 -0.33 0.51 -0.31
CA SER A 28 1.08 0.79 -0.04
C SER A 28 1.25 2.14 0.65
N PHE A 29 2.12 2.20 1.65
CA PHE A 29 2.60 3.46 2.24
C PHE A 29 4.10 3.59 2.02
N THR A 30 4.52 4.77 1.55
CA THR A 30 5.89 5.05 1.06
C THR A 30 6.64 6.08 1.91
N SER A 31 5.98 6.66 2.91
CA SER A 31 6.54 7.70 3.78
C SER A 31 6.39 7.33 5.24
N GLY A 32 7.43 7.62 6.01
CA GLY A 32 7.40 7.41 7.45
C GLY A 32 6.30 8.19 8.17
N HIS A 33 5.91 9.35 7.64
CA HIS A 33 4.78 10.11 8.18
C HIS A 33 3.45 9.36 8.00
N MET A 34 3.22 8.81 6.81
CA MET A 34 2.00 8.02 6.55
C MET A 34 1.98 6.74 7.39
N ARG A 35 3.14 6.09 7.55
CA ARG A 35 3.26 4.92 8.42
C ARG A 35 2.98 5.25 9.89
N ALA A 36 3.50 6.37 10.39
CA ALA A 36 3.22 6.82 11.76
C ALA A 36 1.74 7.17 11.97
N MET A 37 1.09 7.78 10.96
CA MET A 37 -0.36 8.01 10.98
C MET A 37 -1.15 6.70 11.01
N LEU A 38 -0.72 5.68 10.26
CA LEU A 38 -1.33 4.35 10.29
C LEU A 38 -1.21 3.67 11.64
N ASP A 39 -0.04 3.76 12.25
CA ASP A 39 0.22 3.14 13.55
C ASP A 39 -0.52 3.87 14.69
N SER A 40 -0.78 5.17 14.55
CA SER A 40 -1.40 5.99 15.61
C SER A 40 -2.92 6.10 15.48
N PHE A 41 -3.43 6.24 14.25
CA PHE A 41 -4.83 6.55 13.97
C PHE A 41 -5.33 5.87 12.67
N PRO A 42 -5.42 4.53 12.66
CA PRO A 42 -5.81 3.78 11.46
C PRO A 42 -7.23 4.15 10.96
N GLU A 43 -8.11 4.64 11.83
CA GLU A 43 -9.51 4.99 11.53
C GLU A 43 -9.68 6.30 10.74
N VAL A 44 -8.66 7.17 10.69
CA VAL A 44 -8.71 8.49 10.04
C VAL A 44 -7.83 8.60 8.82
N ILE A 45 -7.23 7.49 8.36
CA ILE A 45 -6.50 7.50 7.09
C ILE A 45 -7.49 7.60 5.94
N GLN A 46 -7.50 8.76 5.30
CA GLN A 46 -8.08 8.91 3.98
C GLN A 46 -7.04 8.52 2.93
N MET A 47 -7.39 7.58 2.06
CA MET A 47 -6.55 7.15 0.96
C MET A 47 -7.24 7.54 -0.35
N ASP A 48 -6.64 8.48 -1.07
CA ASP A 48 -7.10 8.82 -2.42
C ASP A 48 -6.46 7.82 -3.41
N CYS A 49 -7.30 6.97 -4.00
CA CYS A 49 -6.84 6.01 -5.01
C CYS A 49 -6.73 6.71 -6.37
N THR A 50 -5.50 6.98 -6.82
CA THR A 50 -5.26 7.24 -8.25
C THR A 50 -5.32 5.90 -8.98
N HIS A 51 -6.30 5.72 -9.87
CA HIS A 51 -6.44 4.50 -10.66
C HIS A 51 -5.40 4.47 -11.80
N GLU A 52 -4.13 4.38 -11.42
CA GLU A 52 -3.04 4.07 -12.33
C GLU A 52 -2.99 2.55 -12.45
N THR A 53 -3.74 2.00 -13.41
CA THR A 53 -3.54 0.60 -13.80
C THR A 53 -2.07 0.43 -14.17
N ASN A 54 -1.38 -0.50 -13.52
CA ASN A 54 -0.01 -0.85 -13.84
C ASN A 54 0.05 -1.29 -15.32
N GLN A 55 0.31 -0.35 -16.22
CA GLN A 55 0.44 -0.64 -17.64
C GLN A 55 1.78 -1.34 -17.79
N TYR A 56 1.73 -2.64 -18.05
CA TYR A 56 2.88 -3.38 -18.52
C TYR A 56 3.37 -2.70 -19.81
N ILE A 57 4.57 -2.13 -19.78
CA ILE A 57 5.36 -1.81 -20.98
C ILE A 57 6.19 -3.04 -21.33
#